data_AF-A0A973B063-F1
#
_entry.id   AF-A0A973B063-F1
#
_cell.length_a   1.000
_cell.length_b   1.000
_cell.length_c   1.000
_cell.angle_alpha   90.00
_cell.angle_beta   90.00
_cell.angle_gamma   90.00
#
_symmetry.space_group_name_H-M   'P 1'
#
loop_
_entity.id
_entity.type
_entity.pdbx_description
1 polymer ?
#
loop_
_entity_poly.entity_id
_entity_poly.type
_entity_poly.pdbx_seq_one_letter_code
_entity_poly.pdbx_strand_id
1 'polypeptide(L)'
;HQRPQAFQVAVDKRIKDRDLGRVCYRSKAADVPVVLKNSAAGVVRVSSPAATALDLAHYPKDGGGLSNVATVVAELVEAAHLTAPDLIGASRHFPGSSLRRLGWVLDCVGAAVDRDFLASHLEGQSDGRPTVLLDPRGPRRGPTDKRWGLVINTEAEPDL
;
A
#
# COMPACT_ATOMS: atom_id res chain seq x y z
N HIS A 1 13.66 -8.67 14.15
CA HIS A 1 12.48 -9.46 14.59
C HIS A 1 11.58 -8.57 15.46
N GLN A 2 10.83 -7.66 14.84
CA GLN A 2 9.86 -6.83 15.56
C GLN A 2 8.56 -7.62 15.73
N ARG A 3 8.02 -7.65 16.96
CA ARG A 3 6.69 -8.21 17.22
C ARG A 3 5.64 -7.19 16.79
N PRO A 4 4.56 -7.59 16.09
CA PRO A 4 3.49 -6.65 15.75
C PRO A 4 2.88 -6.09 17.03
N GLN A 5 2.99 -4.77 17.23
CA GLN A 5 2.46 -4.09 18.41
C GLN A 5 0.93 -3.88 18.33
N ALA A 6 0.34 -4.04 17.14
CA ALA A 6 -1.09 -3.98 16.87
C ALA A 6 -1.51 -5.04 15.84
N PHE A 7 -2.73 -5.61 16.01
CA PHE A 7 -3.35 -6.54 15.06
C PHE A 7 -4.43 -5.77 14.30
N GLN A 8 -4.38 -5.77 12.97
CA GLN A 8 -5.33 -5.02 12.15
C GLN A 8 -6.36 -5.97 11.53
N VAL A 9 -7.65 -5.63 11.67
CA VAL A 9 -8.77 -6.38 11.08
C VAL A 9 -9.60 -5.44 10.22
N ALA A 10 -9.84 -5.86 8.96
CA ALA A 10 -10.74 -5.20 8.03
C ALA A 10 -12.09 -5.96 7.98
N VAL A 11 -13.20 -5.21 7.96
CA VAL A 11 -14.57 -5.76 7.99
C VAL A 11 -15.48 -5.04 6.99
N ASP A 12 -16.44 -5.78 6.42
CA ASP A 12 -17.32 -5.30 5.35
C ASP A 12 -18.37 -4.28 5.80
N LYS A 13 -18.70 -4.27 7.09
CA LYS A 13 -19.73 -3.43 7.67
C LYS A 13 -19.12 -2.60 8.80
N ARG A 14 -19.58 -1.35 8.95
CA ARG A 14 -19.23 -0.49 10.09
C ARG A 14 -19.64 -1.18 11.39
N ILE A 15 -18.69 -1.78 12.09
CA ILE A 15 -18.85 -2.22 13.48
C ILE A 15 -18.55 -0.98 14.34
N LYS A 16 -19.44 -0.67 15.30
CA LYS A 16 -19.15 0.39 16.30
C LYS A 16 -17.94 -0.06 17.12
N ASP A 17 -17.05 0.86 17.48
CA ASP A 17 -15.93 0.57 18.38
C ASP A 17 -16.44 -0.25 19.56
N ARG A 18 -16.04 -1.51 19.60
CA ARG A 18 -16.17 -2.38 20.75
C ARG A 18 -14.76 -2.54 21.25
N ASP A 19 -14.54 -2.25 22.53
CA ASP A 19 -13.27 -2.41 23.24
C ASP A 19 -12.81 -3.89 23.24
N LEU A 20 -12.39 -4.35 22.08
CA LEU A 20 -11.54 -5.51 21.89
C LEU A 20 -10.17 -4.90 21.62
N GLY A 21 -9.33 -4.85 22.65
CA GLY A 21 -8.07 -4.13 22.62
C GLY A 21 -7.30 -4.33 21.31
N ARG A 22 -6.90 -3.19 20.71
CA ARG A 22 -6.03 -3.03 19.54
C ARG A 22 -6.73 -3.11 18.16
N VAL A 23 -7.44 -2.02 17.87
CA VAL A 23 -7.66 -1.25 16.62
C VAL A 23 -8.11 -1.95 15.33
N CYS A 24 -9.28 -1.50 14.85
CA CYS A 24 -9.91 -1.84 13.57
C CYS A 24 -9.53 -0.82 12.48
N TYR A 25 -9.25 -1.27 11.24
CA TYR A 25 -9.12 -0.38 10.08
C TYR A 25 -10.18 -0.69 9.02
N ARG A 26 -10.69 0.36 8.35
CA ARG A 26 -11.71 0.29 7.31
C ARG A 26 -11.09 0.25 5.92
N SER A 27 -11.15 -0.90 5.27
CA SER A 27 -11.28 -0.99 3.81
C SER A 27 -12.53 -1.82 3.48
N LYS A 28 -13.04 -1.73 2.25
CA LYS A 28 -14.08 -2.64 1.76
C LYS A 28 -13.49 -4.06 1.69
N ALA A 29 -13.42 -4.76 2.83
CA ALA A 29 -12.75 -6.05 2.93
C ALA A 29 -13.32 -7.11 1.97
N ALA A 30 -14.58 -6.96 1.57
CA ALA A 30 -15.28 -7.85 0.65
C ALA A 30 -14.65 -7.92 -0.74
N ASP A 31 -14.02 -6.82 -1.17
CA ASP A 31 -13.55 -6.67 -2.55
C ASP A 31 -12.03 -6.67 -2.67
N VAL A 32 -11.26 -6.84 -1.59
CA VAL A 32 -9.79 -6.84 -1.65
C VAL A 32 -9.26 -8.28 -1.78
N PRO A 33 -8.26 -8.56 -2.64
CA PRO A 33 -7.69 -9.90 -2.75
C PRO A 33 -7.18 -10.45 -1.42
N VAL A 34 -7.59 -11.67 -1.06
CA VAL A 34 -7.21 -12.35 0.19
C VAL A 34 -6.48 -13.67 -0.06
N VAL A 35 -5.69 -14.10 0.92
CA VAL A 35 -5.09 -15.44 1.02
C VAL A 35 -5.55 -16.13 2.29
N LEU A 36 -5.57 -17.46 2.27
CA LEU A 36 -5.91 -18.28 3.44
C LEU A 36 -4.65 -18.55 4.27
N LYS A 37 -4.74 -18.31 5.58
CA LYS A 37 -3.67 -18.61 6.54
C LYS A 37 -4.20 -19.52 7.65
N ASN A 38 -3.43 -20.54 7.98
CA ASN A 38 -3.69 -21.37 9.15
C ASN A 38 -3.32 -20.60 10.42
N SER A 39 -4.20 -20.61 11.41
CA SER A 39 -3.96 -20.12 12.76
C SER A 39 -4.30 -21.21 13.77
N ALA A 40 -3.88 -21.02 15.03
CA ALA A 40 -4.24 -21.93 16.13
C ALA A 40 -5.76 -22.09 16.33
N ALA A 41 -6.55 -21.11 15.87
CA ALA A 41 -8.01 -21.10 15.96
C ALA A 41 -8.71 -21.56 14.67
N GLY A 42 -7.97 -21.98 13.63
CA GLY A 42 -8.49 -22.38 12.33
C GLY A 42 -8.00 -21.52 11.16
N VAL A 43 -8.61 -21.72 9.99
CA VAL A 43 -8.26 -20.99 8.76
C VAL A 43 -8.86 -19.59 8.78
N VAL A 44 -8.03 -18.57 8.59
CA VAL A 44 -8.44 -17.17 8.50
C VAL A 44 -8.14 -16.60 7.12
N ARG A 45 -8.98 -15.68 6.64
CA ARG A 45 -8.73 -14.87 5.44
C ARG A 45 -7.92 -13.65 5.85
N VAL A 46 -6.79 -13.43 5.19
CA VAL A 46 -5.94 -12.25 5.38
C VAL A 46 -5.70 -11.57 4.03
N SER A 47 -5.42 -10.27 4.04
CA SER A 47 -5.11 -9.53 2.81
C SER A 47 -3.91 -10.18 2.10
N SER A 48 -3.95 -10.22 0.77
CA SER A 48 -2.79 -10.70 0.00
C SER A 48 -1.60 -9.74 0.19
N PRO A 49 -0.35 -10.20 -0.02
CA PRO A 49 0.80 -9.31 0.13
C PRO A 49 0.76 -8.11 -0.82
N ALA A 50 0.32 -8.31 -2.07
CA ALA A 50 0.13 -7.23 -3.05
C ALA A 50 -0.94 -6.22 -2.61
N ALA A 51 -2.07 -6.70 -2.09
CA ALA A 51 -3.12 -5.83 -1.54
C ALA A 51 -2.64 -5.07 -0.29
N THR A 52 -1.88 -5.74 0.58
CA THR A 52 -1.28 -5.11 1.77
C THR A 52 -0.33 -3.98 1.39
N ALA A 53 0.52 -4.17 0.37
CA ALA A 53 1.41 -3.13 -0.13
C ALA A 53 0.63 -1.91 -0.66
N LEU A 54 -0.49 -2.15 -1.37
CA LEU A 54 -1.36 -1.09 -1.87
C LEU A 54 -2.12 -0.36 -0.75
N ASP A 55 -2.58 -1.07 0.28
CA ASP A 55 -3.21 -0.48 1.48
C ASP A 55 -2.24 0.46 2.20
N LEU A 56 -1.00 -0.01 2.43
CA LEU A 56 0.05 0.78 3.07
C LEU A 56 0.40 2.03 2.28
N ALA A 57 0.53 1.92 0.94
CA ALA A 57 0.74 3.06 0.07
C ALA A 57 -0.47 4.00 0.02
N HIS A 58 -1.69 3.48 0.20
CA HIS A 58 -2.92 4.27 0.23
C HIS A 58 -3.08 5.06 1.53
N TYR A 59 -2.59 4.54 2.66
CA TYR A 59 -2.66 5.19 3.97
C TYR A 59 -1.31 5.17 4.71
N PRO A 60 -0.28 5.91 4.23
CA PRO A 60 1.06 5.76 4.78
C PRO A 60 1.17 6.07 6.28
N LYS A 61 0.39 7.04 6.79
CA LYS A 61 0.37 7.39 8.22
C LYS A 61 -0.16 6.25 9.11
N ASP A 62 -1.10 5.46 8.62
CA ASP A 62 -1.68 4.36 9.38
C ASP A 62 -0.72 3.15 9.41
N GLY A 63 0.22 3.11 8.46
CA GLY A 63 1.39 2.21 8.43
C GLY A 63 2.64 2.78 9.08
N GLY A 64 2.55 3.75 9.99
CA GLY A 64 3.71 4.31 10.70
C GLY A 64 4.52 5.35 9.93
N GLY A 65 4.01 5.84 8.80
CA GLY A 65 4.67 6.83 7.95
C GLY A 65 5.35 6.22 6.73
N LEU A 66 5.74 7.07 5.78
CA LEU A 66 6.20 6.64 4.46
C LEU A 66 7.53 5.85 4.51
N SER A 67 8.44 6.20 5.42
CA SER A 67 9.67 5.43 5.67
C SER A 67 9.39 4.00 6.11
N ASN A 68 8.53 3.81 7.13
CA ASN A 68 8.16 2.46 7.59
C ASN A 68 7.41 1.68 6.50
N VAL A 69 6.52 2.34 5.77
CA VAL A 69 5.85 1.74 4.60
C VAL A 69 6.86 1.27 3.57
N ALA A 70 7.91 2.05 3.29
CA ALA A 70 8.94 1.68 2.34
C ALA A 70 9.69 0.41 2.78
N THR A 71 10.16 0.36 4.03
CA THR A 71 10.81 -0.84 4.60
C THR A 71 9.89 -2.06 4.52
N VAL A 72 8.64 -1.95 4.98
CA VAL A 72 7.68 -3.08 4.96
C VAL A 72 7.36 -3.52 3.52
N VAL A 73 7.22 -2.59 2.57
CA VAL A 73 7.00 -2.93 1.16
C VAL A 73 8.19 -3.69 0.58
N ALA A 74 9.42 -3.28 0.89
CA ALA A 74 10.62 -4.00 0.46
C ALA A 74 10.61 -5.45 0.98
N GLU A 75 10.35 -5.65 2.28
CA GLU A 75 10.23 -6.97 2.88
C GLU A 75 9.10 -7.81 2.25
N LEU A 76 7.94 -7.21 1.97
CA LEU A 76 6.81 -7.90 1.34
C LEU A 76 7.13 -8.34 -0.09
N VAL A 77 7.78 -7.48 -0.87
CA VAL A 77 8.20 -7.81 -2.25
C VAL A 77 9.14 -9.00 -2.25
N GLU A 78 10.14 -8.99 -1.38
CA GLU A 78 11.12 -10.07 -1.28
C GLU A 78 10.50 -11.37 -0.76
N ALA A 79 9.80 -11.31 0.37
CA ALA A 79 9.26 -12.49 1.05
C ALA A 79 8.12 -13.18 0.30
N ALA A 80 7.34 -12.43 -0.49
CA ALA A 80 6.24 -12.97 -1.28
C ALA A 80 6.55 -13.05 -2.79
N HIS A 81 7.78 -12.72 -3.21
CA HIS A 81 8.21 -12.69 -4.61
C HIS A 81 7.23 -11.93 -5.51
N LEU A 82 6.81 -10.75 -5.08
CA LEU A 82 5.78 -9.98 -5.78
C LEU A 82 6.27 -9.52 -7.14
N THR A 83 5.39 -9.64 -8.15
CA THR A 83 5.66 -9.16 -9.51
C THR A 83 4.80 -7.93 -9.84
N ALA A 84 5.19 -7.19 -10.88
CA ALA A 84 4.42 -6.05 -11.35
C ALA A 84 2.98 -6.45 -11.78
N PRO A 85 2.76 -7.58 -12.48
CA PRO A 85 1.40 -8.10 -12.72
C PRO A 85 0.58 -8.35 -11.45
N ASP A 86 1.17 -8.85 -10.37
CA ASP A 86 0.44 -9.07 -9.10
C ASP A 86 -0.08 -7.75 -8.53
N LEU A 87 0.79 -6.73 -8.53
CA LEU A 87 0.46 -5.39 -8.05
C LEU A 87 -0.59 -4.72 -8.94
N ILE A 88 -0.48 -4.84 -10.27
CA ILE A 88 -1.48 -4.33 -11.21
C ILE A 88 -2.83 -5.03 -11.01
N GLY A 89 -2.83 -6.36 -10.86
CA GLY A 89 -4.05 -7.13 -10.61
C GLY A 89 -4.75 -6.67 -9.34
N ALA A 90 -4.00 -6.57 -8.24
CA ALA A 90 -4.54 -6.09 -6.96
C ALA A 90 -5.01 -4.62 -7.03
N SER A 91 -4.32 -3.77 -7.79
CA SER A 91 -4.63 -2.32 -7.88
C SER A 91 -6.03 -1.99 -8.40
N ARG A 92 -6.68 -2.93 -9.11
CA ARG A 92 -8.06 -2.78 -9.61
C ARG A 92 -9.09 -2.56 -8.51
N HIS A 93 -8.74 -2.94 -7.28
CA HIS A 93 -9.58 -2.81 -6.08
C HIS A 93 -9.28 -1.53 -5.28
N PHE A 94 -8.34 -0.71 -5.76
CA PHE A 94 -7.86 0.49 -5.08
C PHE A 94 -8.01 1.74 -5.96
N PRO A 95 -8.08 2.94 -5.37
CA PRO A 95 -7.96 4.17 -6.14
C PRO A 95 -6.61 4.20 -6.87
N GLY A 96 -6.56 4.69 -8.12
CA GLY A 96 -5.31 4.75 -8.89
C GLY A 96 -4.16 5.51 -8.21
N SER A 97 -4.48 6.40 -7.25
CA SER A 97 -3.49 7.05 -6.38
C SER A 97 -2.64 6.08 -5.54
N SER A 98 -3.15 4.89 -5.24
CA SER A 98 -2.46 3.88 -4.42
C SER A 98 -1.33 3.23 -5.20
N LEU A 99 -1.57 2.82 -6.45
CA LEU A 99 -0.54 2.24 -7.30
C LEU A 99 0.53 3.27 -7.68
N ARG A 100 0.15 4.54 -7.89
CA ARG A 100 1.11 5.64 -8.10
C ARG A 100 2.07 5.81 -6.92
N ARG A 101 1.51 5.90 -5.70
CA ARG A 101 2.31 6.02 -4.47
C ARG A 101 3.16 4.78 -4.22
N LEU A 102 2.62 3.59 -4.46
CA LEU A 102 3.37 2.35 -4.33
C LEU A 102 4.55 2.30 -5.31
N GLY A 103 4.35 2.73 -6.57
CA GLY A 103 5.42 2.82 -7.56
C GLY A 103 6.58 3.70 -7.09
N TRP A 104 6.27 4.88 -6.54
CA TRP A 104 7.29 5.74 -5.95
C TRP A 104 8.03 5.08 -4.77
N VAL A 105 7.29 4.41 -3.88
CA VAL A 105 7.89 3.67 -2.76
C VAL A 105 8.84 2.58 -3.25
N LEU A 106 8.44 1.82 -4.28
CA LEU A 106 9.27 0.77 -4.89
C LEU A 106 10.55 1.33 -5.52
N ASP A 107 10.50 2.54 -6.09
CA ASP A 107 11.69 3.24 -6.57
C ASP A 107 12.63 3.63 -5.43
N CYS A 108 12.10 4.17 -4.33
CA CYS A 108 12.91 4.58 -3.18
C CYS A 108 13.70 3.43 -2.56
N VAL A 109 13.13 2.23 -2.51
CA VAL A 109 13.81 1.05 -1.93
C VAL A 109 14.52 0.19 -2.98
N GLY A 110 14.51 0.61 -4.26
CA GLY A 110 15.13 -0.17 -5.33
C GLY A 110 14.55 -1.58 -5.47
N ALA A 111 13.25 -1.76 -5.21
CA ALA A 111 12.62 -3.08 -5.14
C ALA A 111 12.83 -3.90 -6.43
N ALA A 112 12.97 -5.22 -6.25
CA ALA A 112 13.13 -6.21 -7.32
C ALA A 112 11.79 -6.50 -8.04
N VAL A 113 11.11 -5.45 -8.49
CA VAL A 113 9.89 -5.48 -9.30
C VAL A 113 10.14 -4.69 -10.58
N ASP A 114 9.51 -5.09 -11.68
CA ASP A 114 9.54 -4.34 -12.93
C ASP A 114 8.76 -3.02 -12.80
N ARG A 115 9.46 -1.98 -12.34
CA ARG A 115 8.93 -0.64 -12.09
C ARG A 115 8.68 0.14 -13.38
N ASP A 116 9.33 -0.23 -14.48
CA ASP A 116 9.07 0.39 -15.79
C ASP A 116 7.74 -0.10 -16.35
N PHE A 117 7.46 -1.40 -16.25
CA PHE A 117 6.16 -1.96 -16.62
C PHE A 117 5.00 -1.35 -15.82
N LEU A 118 5.19 -1.12 -14.52
CA LEU A 118 4.21 -0.43 -13.67
C LEU A 118 3.96 1.03 -14.13
N ALA A 119 5.03 1.77 -14.45
CA ALA A 119 4.92 3.14 -14.90
C ALA A 119 4.16 3.22 -16.24
N SER A 120 4.50 2.38 -17.22
CA SER A 120 3.79 2.31 -18.50
C SER A 120 2.30 1.96 -18.35
N HIS A 121 1.96 1.07 -17.41
CA HIS A 121 0.56 0.76 -17.10
C HIS A 121 -0.22 1.97 -16.55
N LEU A 122 0.43 2.86 -15.82
CA LEU A 122 -0.18 4.07 -15.26
C LEU A 122 -0.30 5.21 -16.28
N GLU A 123 0.65 5.32 -17.21
CA GLU A 123 0.60 6.28 -18.31
C GLU A 123 -0.64 6.06 -19.17
N GLY A 124 -0.94 4.80 -19.52
CA GLY A 124 -2.15 4.42 -20.26
C GLY A 124 -3.49 4.71 -19.57
N GLN A 125 -3.46 5.13 -18.30
CA GLN A 125 -4.66 5.49 -17.50
C GLN A 125 -4.77 6.99 -17.19
N SER A 126 -3.88 7.81 -17.75
CA SER A 126 -3.70 9.21 -17.35
C SER A 126 -4.52 10.19 -18.20
N ASP A 127 -5.85 10.07 -18.16
CA ASP A 127 -6.80 10.99 -18.81
C ASP A 127 -6.96 12.32 -18.03
N GLY A 128 -5.88 13.07 -17.79
CA GLY A 128 -5.96 14.41 -17.20
C GLY A 128 -6.34 14.46 -15.71
N ARG A 129 -6.05 13.41 -14.94
CA ARG A 129 -6.35 13.34 -13.50
C ARG A 129 -5.58 14.39 -12.68
N PRO A 130 -6.18 14.94 -11.61
CA PRO A 130 -5.52 15.90 -10.73
C PRO A 130 -4.25 15.32 -10.10
N THR A 131 -3.26 16.18 -9.86
CA THR A 131 -1.97 15.79 -9.28
C THR A 131 -2.16 15.11 -7.93
N VAL A 132 -1.65 13.89 -7.80
CA VAL A 132 -1.79 13.08 -6.59
C VAL A 132 -0.68 13.46 -5.61
N LEU A 133 -1.00 13.67 -4.34
CA LEU A 133 0.03 13.92 -3.31
C LEU A 133 0.70 12.62 -2.89
N LEU A 134 2.01 12.66 -2.63
CA LEU A 134 2.75 11.53 -2.06
C LEU A 134 2.28 11.20 -0.63
N ASP A 135 2.23 12.19 0.26
CA ASP A 135 1.52 12.12 1.54
C ASP A 135 0.14 12.78 1.40
N PRO A 136 -0.98 12.01 1.45
CA PRO A 136 -2.32 12.56 1.36
C PRO A 136 -2.69 13.55 2.47
N ARG A 137 -2.02 13.47 3.62
CA ARG A 137 -2.25 14.34 4.79
C ARG A 137 -1.20 15.46 4.89
N GLY A 138 -0.25 15.51 3.95
CA GLY A 138 0.81 16.51 3.89
C GLY A 138 0.38 17.83 3.23
N PRO A 139 1.28 18.83 3.17
CA PRO A 139 1.02 20.10 2.51
C PRO A 139 0.78 19.90 1.00
N ARG A 140 -0.03 20.75 0.38
CA ARG A 140 -0.39 20.64 -1.06
C ARG A 140 0.63 21.31 -1.99
N ARG A 141 1.92 21.14 -1.72
CA ARG A 141 3.03 21.76 -2.45
C ARG A 141 4.24 20.84 -2.48
N GLY A 142 5.06 20.96 -3.53
CA GLY A 142 6.28 20.17 -3.70
C GLY A 142 6.64 20.03 -5.18
N PRO A 143 7.83 19.50 -5.48
CA PRO A 143 8.19 19.13 -6.85
C PRO A 143 7.26 18.02 -7.37
N THR A 144 7.11 17.95 -8.70
CA THR A 144 6.30 16.91 -9.34
C THR A 144 7.20 15.79 -9.85
N ASP A 145 6.92 14.56 -9.44
CA ASP A 145 7.43 13.35 -10.05
C ASP A 145 6.55 12.97 -11.24
N LYS A 146 7.12 13.04 -12.45
CA LYS A 146 6.38 12.77 -13.68
C LYS A 146 6.14 11.29 -13.93
N ARG A 147 7.06 10.44 -13.48
CA ARG A 147 7.00 8.98 -13.68
C ARG A 147 5.76 8.39 -13.03
N TRP A 148 5.49 8.79 -11.80
CA TRP A 148 4.36 8.31 -11.00
C TRP A 148 3.20 9.30 -10.94
N GLY A 149 3.37 10.52 -11.48
CA GLY A 149 2.34 11.56 -11.50
C GLY A 149 2.01 12.08 -10.11
N LEU A 150 3.04 12.33 -9.28
CA LEU A 150 2.92 12.69 -7.87
C LEU A 150 3.47 14.09 -7.58
N VAL A 151 2.88 14.79 -6.60
CA VAL A 151 3.55 15.89 -5.89
C VAL A 151 4.30 15.29 -4.71
N ILE A 152 5.62 15.43 -4.72
CA ILE A 152 6.50 14.99 -3.64
C ILE A 152 6.45 16.04 -2.53
N ASN A 153 5.50 15.86 -1.61
CA ASN A 153 5.20 16.81 -0.53
C ASN A 153 5.69 16.35 0.85
N THR A 154 6.45 15.27 0.89
CA THR A 154 7.16 14.73 2.04
C THR A 154 8.44 14.07 1.56
N GLU A 155 9.42 13.95 2.43
CA GLU A 155 10.58 13.07 2.22
C GLU A 155 10.27 11.66 2.75
N ALA A 156 10.92 10.65 2.17
CA ALA A 156 11.00 9.32 2.76
C ALA A 156 12.47 8.89 2.77
N GLU A 157 13.00 8.66 3.96
CA GLU A 157 14.28 7.98 4.16
C GLU A 157 13.94 6.55 4.60
N PRO A 158 14.05 5.53 3.73
CA PRO A 158 13.84 4.17 4.15
C PRO A 158 15.00 3.73 5.04
N ASP A 159 14.69 3.20 6.22
CA ASP A 159 15.68 2.50 7.05
C ASP A 159 15.92 1.13 6.40
N LEU A 160 16.99 1.00 5.61
CA LEU A 160 17.46 -0.24 4.99
C LEU A 160 18.80 -0.67 5.60
#